data_AF-A0A4S2LHQ4-F1
#
_entry.id   AF-A0A4S2LHQ4-F1
#
_cell.length_a   1.000
_cell.length_b   1.000
_cell.length_c   1.000
_cell.angle_alpha   90.00
_cell.angle_beta   90.00
_cell.angle_gamma   90.00
#
_symmetry.space_group_name_H-M   'P 1'
#
loop_
_entity.id
_entity.type
_entity.pdbx_description
1 polymer ?
#
loop_
_entity_poly.entity_id
_entity_poly.type
_entity_poly.pdbx_seq_one_letter_code
_entity_poly.pdbx_strand_id
1 'polypeptide(L)'
;MDVTLKIAFEDRDKAREMQLPERPRIQRISPVRLLLPPPLPALSPSTELSTTSFGDTQPEAVSPGTPEIANLKSKLDGTSIVSSEISFSQCLEQMDFPVKAITSSSLAPRRLWKRFKPFSWFRKRSKLEPDLLDEREFVYVTVYTECQPFENNLHGKMLYTIFKRFTGSPACLTKGNHWELIGFQGPDPTTDFRGAGLLALLCLVYFATESPFCNTVPSLFRQSLEPIHHFPFSLIGINLTTLLLQLMRQGHLNRLYNKQHSVLHTFMLLYSGLFYTFCKRWVEEKCTVLRTQEILRWLEKRCRRNPRWFLEINR
;
A
#
# COMPACT_ATOMS: atom_id res chain seq x y z
N MET A 1 -44.60 -6.81 -52.63
CA MET A 1 -43.48 -6.65 -51.68
C MET A 1 -44.05 -6.06 -50.40
N ASP A 2 -43.54 -6.42 -49.22
CA ASP A 2 -43.94 -5.94 -47.87
C ASP A 2 -44.99 -6.70 -47.05
N VAL A 3 -44.87 -8.04 -46.99
CA VAL A 3 -45.37 -8.77 -45.80
C VAL A 3 -44.25 -9.60 -45.13
N THR A 4 -43.22 -9.99 -45.87
CA THR A 4 -42.07 -10.76 -45.34
C THR A 4 -41.05 -9.92 -44.57
N LEU A 5 -41.12 -8.58 -44.63
CA LEU A 5 -40.16 -7.68 -43.94
C LEU A 5 -40.62 -7.24 -42.55
N LYS A 6 -41.89 -7.42 -42.17
CA LYS A 6 -42.38 -7.06 -40.82
C LYS A 6 -42.03 -8.10 -39.76
N ILE A 7 -42.08 -9.39 -40.11
CA ILE A 7 -41.80 -10.48 -39.16
C ILE A 7 -40.30 -10.57 -38.82
N ALA A 8 -39.41 -10.13 -39.73
CA ALA A 8 -37.97 -10.10 -39.50
C ALA A 8 -37.48 -8.91 -38.62
N PHE A 9 -38.32 -7.90 -38.41
CA PHE A 9 -37.99 -6.76 -37.54
C PHE A 9 -38.47 -6.97 -36.09
N GLU A 10 -39.63 -7.60 -35.88
CA GLU A 10 -40.15 -7.85 -34.53
C GLU A 10 -39.36 -8.92 -33.75
N ASP A 11 -38.74 -9.90 -34.42
CA ASP A 11 -37.88 -10.89 -33.75
C ASP A 11 -36.48 -10.36 -33.41
N ARG A 12 -36.01 -9.31 -34.11
CA ARG A 12 -34.72 -8.68 -33.79
C ARG A 12 -34.79 -7.77 -32.57
N ASP A 13 -35.95 -7.18 -32.30
CA ASP A 13 -36.16 -6.35 -31.12
C ASP A 13 -36.43 -7.19 -29.86
N LYS A 14 -37.11 -8.35 -29.99
CA LYS A 14 -37.27 -9.29 -28.86
C LYS A 14 -35.98 -10.01 -28.47
N ALA A 15 -35.08 -10.27 -29.42
CA ALA A 15 -33.76 -10.86 -29.11
C ALA A 15 -32.79 -9.87 -28.43
N ARG A 16 -33.12 -8.56 -28.38
CA ARG A 16 -32.33 -7.53 -27.68
C ARG A 16 -32.78 -7.26 -26.24
N GLU A 17 -33.90 -7.84 -25.81
CA GLU A 17 -34.45 -7.71 -24.46
C GLU A 17 -34.07 -8.86 -23.50
N MET A 18 -33.22 -9.80 -23.92
CA MET A 18 -32.58 -10.74 -23.00
C MET A 18 -31.47 -10.04 -22.21
N GLN A 19 -31.86 -9.55 -21.04
CA GLN A 19 -31.07 -9.31 -19.82
C GLN A 19 -29.54 -9.20 -20.03
N LEU A 20 -29.07 -8.01 -20.42
CA LEU A 20 -27.71 -7.62 -20.07
C LEU A 20 -27.67 -7.39 -18.55
N PRO A 21 -26.71 -7.99 -17.80
CA PRO A 21 -26.57 -7.67 -16.39
C PRO A 21 -26.29 -6.17 -16.24
N GLU A 22 -27.10 -5.50 -15.42
CA GLU A 22 -26.90 -4.09 -15.09
C GLU A 22 -25.45 -3.91 -14.61
N ARG A 23 -24.67 -3.09 -15.33
CA ARG A 23 -23.34 -2.70 -14.85
C ARG A 23 -23.54 -1.98 -13.52
N PRO A 24 -22.86 -2.41 -12.44
CA PRO A 24 -23.04 -1.80 -11.14
C PRO A 24 -22.76 -0.31 -11.24
N ARG A 25 -23.75 0.50 -10.87
CA ARG A 25 -23.60 1.95 -10.70
C ARG A 25 -22.46 2.16 -9.72
N ILE A 26 -21.31 2.60 -10.23
CA ILE A 26 -20.21 3.10 -9.40
C ILE A 26 -20.76 4.30 -8.64
N GLN A 27 -21.17 4.08 -7.39
CA GLN A 27 -21.51 5.15 -6.48
C GLN A 27 -20.30 6.08 -6.41
N ARG A 28 -20.53 7.40 -6.51
CA ARG A 28 -19.48 8.39 -6.23
C ARG A 28 -19.15 8.28 -4.74
N ILE A 29 -18.16 7.45 -4.42
CA ILE A 29 -17.62 7.35 -3.07
C ILE A 29 -16.80 8.61 -2.80
N SER A 30 -17.08 9.24 -1.66
CA SER A 30 -16.35 10.39 -1.12
C SER A 30 -14.82 10.15 -1.11
N PRO A 31 -13.99 11.20 -1.24
CA PRO A 31 -12.55 11.03 -1.17
C PRO A 31 -12.16 10.32 0.13
N VAL A 32 -11.46 9.19 0.00
CA VAL A 32 -10.93 8.43 1.15
C VAL A 32 -10.05 9.39 1.96
N ARG A 33 -10.48 9.69 3.18
CA ARG A 33 -9.75 10.55 4.11
C ARG A 33 -8.48 9.78 4.51
N LEU A 34 -7.30 10.39 4.31
CA LEU A 34 -6.04 9.82 4.81
C LEU A 34 -6.20 9.55 6.31
N LEU A 35 -5.79 8.37 6.77
CA LEU A 35 -5.86 8.01 8.18
C LEU A 35 -4.87 8.91 8.93
N LEU A 36 -5.41 9.76 9.81
CA LEU A 36 -4.60 10.61 10.69
C LEU A 36 -4.07 9.76 11.85
N PRO A 37 -2.83 10.00 12.30
CA PRO A 37 -2.36 9.44 13.57
C PRO A 37 -3.18 10.01 14.75
N PRO A 38 -3.41 9.23 15.82
CA PRO A 38 -4.13 9.72 17.00
C PRO A 38 -3.31 10.76 17.78
N PRO A 39 -3.96 11.64 18.56
CA PRO A 39 -3.30 12.50 19.54
C PRO A 39 -2.79 11.66 20.73
N LEU A 40 -1.60 12.01 21.27
CA LEU A 40 -0.99 11.36 22.43
C LEU A 40 -1.87 11.51 23.70
N PRO A 41 -1.84 10.54 24.63
CA PRO A 41 -2.45 10.71 25.95
C PRO A 41 -1.77 11.87 26.70
N ALA A 42 -2.57 12.70 27.37
CA ALA A 42 -2.09 13.84 28.12
C ALA A 42 -1.19 13.40 29.28
N LEU A 43 0.02 13.97 29.36
CA LEU A 43 0.87 13.88 30.54
C LEU A 43 0.22 14.70 31.67
N SER A 44 -0.18 14.02 32.75
CA SER A 44 -0.66 14.66 33.98
C SER A 44 0.49 15.45 34.64
N PRO A 45 0.23 16.62 35.25
CA PRO A 45 1.27 17.42 35.87
C PRO A 45 1.69 16.88 37.25
N SER A 46 2.97 17.11 37.53
CA SER A 46 3.79 16.85 38.71
C SER A 46 3.10 16.83 40.08
N THR A 47 3.52 15.91 40.95
CA THR A 47 3.49 16.08 42.41
C THR A 47 4.93 16.21 42.92
N GLU A 48 5.14 17.24 43.75
CA GLU A 48 6.43 17.71 44.23
C GLU A 48 7.12 16.82 45.28
N LEU A 49 8.44 17.00 45.30
CA LEU A 49 9.47 16.70 46.30
C LEU A 49 9.07 16.20 47.71
N SER A 50 9.83 15.22 48.18
CA SER A 50 10.29 15.18 49.57
C SER A 50 11.73 14.71 49.63
N THR A 51 12.57 15.59 50.17
CA THR A 51 13.99 15.47 50.46
C THR A 51 14.29 14.51 51.61
N THR A 52 15.22 13.58 51.43
CA THR A 52 16.18 13.17 52.48
C THR A 52 17.47 12.71 51.81
N SER A 53 18.58 13.00 52.48
CA SER A 53 19.92 13.15 51.94
C SER A 53 20.87 11.97 52.19
N PHE A 54 21.95 11.96 51.40
CA PHE A 54 23.31 11.46 51.65
C PHE A 54 23.60 9.94 51.62
N GLY A 55 24.52 9.59 50.72
CA GLY A 55 25.25 8.32 50.66
C GLY A 55 25.98 8.15 49.33
N ASP A 56 27.26 8.54 49.28
CA ASP A 56 28.17 8.43 48.13
C ASP A 56 28.33 6.98 47.62
N THR A 57 28.20 6.76 46.31
CA THR A 57 28.97 5.76 45.54
C THR A 57 29.03 6.17 44.06
N GLN A 58 30.22 6.06 43.46
CA GLN A 58 30.55 6.42 42.07
C GLN A 58 29.85 5.55 40.99
N PRO A 59 29.87 5.96 39.70
CA PRO A 59 28.81 5.65 38.74
C PRO A 59 29.04 4.32 38.01
N GLU A 60 28.07 3.42 38.07
CA GLU A 60 27.93 2.34 37.10
C GLU A 60 27.13 2.84 35.88
N ALA A 61 27.70 2.62 34.70
CA ALA A 61 27.09 2.94 33.42
C ALA A 61 25.90 2.01 33.15
N VAL A 62 24.68 2.57 33.16
CA VAL A 62 23.45 1.87 32.77
C VAL A 62 23.13 2.20 31.31
N SER A 63 23.35 1.22 30.43
CA SER A 63 22.82 1.20 29.06
C SER A 63 21.29 1.02 29.06
N PRO A 64 20.54 1.70 28.19
CA PRO A 64 19.09 1.52 28.12
C PRO A 64 18.69 0.35 27.19
N GLY A 65 17.87 -0.56 27.72
CA GLY A 65 16.69 -1.08 27.02
C GLY A 65 16.84 -2.34 26.15
N THR A 66 16.90 -3.52 26.78
CA THR A 66 16.52 -4.78 26.08
C THR A 66 15.91 -5.87 27.01
N PRO A 67 14.70 -5.71 27.58
CA PRO A 67 14.01 -6.87 28.18
C PRO A 67 12.80 -7.39 27.39
N GLU A 68 12.24 -6.61 26.45
CA GLU A 68 10.90 -6.93 25.92
C GLU A 68 10.89 -7.89 24.71
N ILE A 69 12.02 -8.04 24.01
CA ILE A 69 12.14 -8.94 22.83
C ILE A 69 12.38 -10.40 23.26
N ALA A 70 12.95 -10.63 24.45
CA ALA A 70 13.31 -11.98 24.91
C ALA A 70 12.11 -12.79 25.42
N ASN A 71 11.05 -12.13 25.90
CA ASN A 71 9.90 -12.78 26.54
C ASN A 71 8.86 -13.38 25.58
N LEU A 72 9.03 -13.20 24.26
CA LEU A 72 8.13 -13.78 23.25
C LEU A 72 8.46 -15.24 22.88
N LYS A 73 9.58 -15.80 23.37
CA LYS A 73 10.01 -17.16 23.04
C LYS A 73 9.35 -18.27 23.88
N SER A 74 8.75 -17.95 25.04
CA SER A 74 8.35 -18.98 26.02
C SER A 74 6.86 -19.35 26.03
N LYS A 75 6.05 -18.89 25.06
CA LYS A 75 4.58 -19.04 25.13
C LYS A 75 3.92 -19.49 23.82
N LEU A 76 4.60 -20.32 23.04
CA LEU A 76 4.16 -20.71 21.70
C LEU A 76 3.96 -22.23 21.54
N ASP A 77 3.24 -22.86 22.46
CA ASP A 77 2.70 -24.21 22.27
C ASP A 77 1.17 -24.12 22.12
N GLY A 78 0.65 -24.48 20.93
CA GLY A 78 -0.71 -25.01 20.85
C GLY A 78 -1.72 -24.48 19.82
N THR A 79 -1.38 -23.58 18.88
CA THR A 79 -2.39 -23.13 17.89
C THR A 79 -1.83 -22.96 16.48
N SER A 80 -1.72 -24.06 15.72
CA SER A 80 -1.58 -24.14 14.26
C SER A 80 -1.05 -22.86 13.57
N ILE A 81 0.19 -22.49 13.87
CA ILE A 81 0.73 -21.17 13.52
C ILE A 81 1.27 -21.23 12.11
N VAL A 82 0.67 -20.45 11.22
CA VAL A 82 1.22 -20.11 9.91
C VAL A 82 2.66 -19.61 10.10
N SER A 83 3.62 -20.53 9.93
CA SER A 83 5.03 -20.28 10.24
C SER A 83 5.84 -19.91 8.99
N SER A 84 5.20 -19.96 7.82
CA SER A 84 5.83 -19.74 6.52
C SER A 84 5.60 -18.32 6.03
N GLU A 85 6.68 -17.64 5.66
CA GLU A 85 6.61 -16.41 4.87
C GLU A 85 5.98 -16.70 3.50
N ILE A 86 5.41 -15.68 2.88
CA ILE A 86 4.89 -15.71 1.51
C ILE A 86 5.48 -14.55 0.71
N SER A 87 5.94 -14.82 -0.51
CA SER A 87 6.40 -13.77 -1.41
C SER A 87 5.22 -13.05 -2.08
N PHE A 88 5.47 -11.87 -2.64
CA PHE A 88 4.45 -11.15 -3.42
C PHE A 88 3.99 -11.95 -4.63
N SER A 89 4.91 -12.57 -5.37
CA SER A 89 4.61 -13.44 -6.51
C SER A 89 3.73 -14.62 -6.09
N GLN A 90 4.01 -15.28 -4.96
CA GLN A 90 3.16 -16.35 -4.41
C GLN A 90 1.77 -15.85 -3.99
N CYS A 91 1.65 -14.60 -3.52
CA CYS A 91 0.34 -14.01 -3.26
C CYS A 91 -0.45 -13.86 -4.56
N LEU A 92 0.17 -13.36 -5.62
CA LEU A 92 -0.49 -13.20 -6.92
C LEU A 92 -0.95 -14.53 -7.50
N GLU A 93 -0.15 -15.58 -7.37
CA GLU A 93 -0.53 -16.94 -7.79
C GLU A 93 -1.75 -17.46 -7.02
N GLN A 94 -1.80 -17.32 -5.70
CA GLN A 94 -2.94 -17.76 -4.88
C GLN A 94 -4.18 -16.87 -5.03
N MET A 95 -4.03 -15.65 -5.54
CA MET A 95 -5.13 -14.73 -5.86
C MET A 95 -5.60 -14.86 -7.32
N ASP A 96 -5.10 -15.87 -8.07
CA ASP A 96 -5.39 -16.11 -9.48
C ASP A 96 -5.17 -14.86 -10.36
N PHE A 97 -4.07 -14.11 -10.12
CA PHE A 97 -3.74 -12.94 -10.92
C PHE A 97 -3.58 -13.30 -12.40
N PRO A 98 -4.23 -12.59 -13.35
CA PRO A 98 -4.10 -12.88 -14.77
C PRO A 98 -2.66 -12.59 -15.23
N VAL A 99 -1.83 -13.63 -15.30
CA VAL A 99 -0.51 -13.57 -15.92
C VAL A 99 -0.73 -13.39 -17.42
N LYS A 100 -0.49 -12.18 -17.94
CA LYS A 100 -0.44 -11.98 -19.39
C LYS A 100 0.77 -12.73 -19.93
N ALA A 101 0.55 -13.64 -20.88
CA ALA A 101 1.62 -14.14 -21.71
C ALA A 101 2.31 -12.94 -22.37
N ILE A 102 3.64 -12.83 -22.20
CA ILE A 102 4.44 -11.80 -22.86
C ILE A 102 4.44 -12.12 -24.35
N THR A 103 3.42 -11.70 -25.10
CA THR A 103 3.53 -11.60 -26.54
C THR A 103 4.40 -10.40 -26.83
N SER A 104 5.65 -10.65 -27.20
CA SER A 104 6.54 -9.66 -27.78
C SER A 104 5.93 -9.12 -29.07
N SER A 105 5.08 -8.10 -28.98
CA SER A 105 4.69 -7.36 -30.16
C SER A 105 5.93 -6.64 -30.68
N SER A 106 6.42 -7.03 -31.86
CA SER A 106 7.58 -6.42 -32.48
C SER A 106 7.35 -4.91 -32.64
N LEU A 107 8.35 -4.14 -32.23
CA LEU A 107 8.33 -2.68 -32.32
C LEU A 107 8.30 -2.27 -33.80
N ALA A 108 7.14 -1.91 -34.33
CA ALA A 108 7.05 -1.20 -35.60
C ALA A 108 7.75 0.18 -35.50
N PRO A 109 8.44 0.65 -36.56
CA PRO A 109 9.22 1.89 -36.49
C PRO A 109 8.31 3.10 -36.23
N ARG A 110 8.61 3.87 -35.17
CA ARG A 110 7.90 5.11 -34.84
C ARG A 110 8.24 6.18 -35.87
N ARG A 111 7.30 6.51 -36.77
CA ARG A 111 7.40 7.68 -37.65
C ARG A 111 7.35 8.97 -36.81
N LEU A 112 8.46 9.70 -36.80
CA LEU A 112 8.61 11.02 -36.17
C LEU A 112 7.82 12.07 -36.95
N TRP A 113 6.65 12.47 -36.42
CA TRP A 113 6.00 13.73 -36.81
C TRP A 113 6.02 14.67 -35.62
N LYS A 114 6.98 15.60 -35.61
CA LYS A 114 6.96 16.76 -34.73
C LYS A 114 5.99 17.79 -35.30
N ARG A 115 4.74 17.82 -34.82
CA ARG A 115 3.87 18.98 -34.98
C ARG A 115 3.88 19.78 -33.67
N PHE A 116 4.48 20.97 -33.73
CA PHE A 116 4.24 22.02 -32.76
C PHE A 116 2.72 22.28 -32.69
N LYS A 117 2.15 22.22 -31.49
CA LYS A 117 0.80 22.70 -31.20
C LYS A 117 0.91 23.79 -30.14
N PRO A 118 0.74 25.09 -30.49
CA PRO A 118 0.67 26.13 -29.49
C PRO A 118 -0.69 25.99 -28.75
N PHE A 119 -0.68 26.28 -27.45
CA PHE A 119 -1.83 26.20 -26.53
C PHE A 119 -2.44 24.81 -26.29
N SER A 120 -1.75 23.97 -25.49
CA SER A 120 -2.39 22.84 -24.78
C SER A 120 -2.71 23.22 -23.34
N TRP A 121 -3.59 24.19 -23.11
CA TRP A 121 -4.00 24.54 -21.74
C TRP A 121 -5.00 23.52 -21.14
N PHE A 122 -5.48 22.56 -21.94
CA PHE A 122 -6.25 21.40 -21.47
C PHE A 122 -5.76 20.09 -22.11
N ARG A 123 -4.68 19.52 -21.57
CA ARG A 123 -4.23 18.18 -21.98
C ARG A 123 -5.25 17.15 -21.47
N LYS A 124 -6.12 16.66 -22.36
CA LYS A 124 -7.06 15.56 -22.06
C LYS A 124 -6.28 14.39 -21.45
N ARG A 125 -6.73 13.88 -20.30
CA ARG A 125 -6.07 12.74 -19.62
C ARG A 125 -6.01 11.53 -20.57
N SER A 126 -4.89 10.83 -20.57
CA SER A 126 -4.73 9.59 -21.35
C SER A 126 -5.77 8.57 -20.91
N LYS A 127 -6.46 7.95 -21.86
CA LYS A 127 -7.24 6.75 -21.59
C LYS A 127 -6.30 5.58 -21.36
N LEU A 128 -6.66 4.70 -20.44
CA LEU A 128 -5.95 3.44 -20.24
C LEU A 128 -6.19 2.54 -21.47
N GLU A 129 -5.15 1.85 -21.94
CA GLU A 129 -5.27 0.92 -23.06
C GLU A 129 -6.15 -0.29 -22.70
N PRO A 130 -6.94 -0.85 -23.66
CA PRO A 130 -7.92 -1.90 -23.36
C PRO A 130 -7.33 -3.18 -22.78
N ASP A 131 -6.15 -3.58 -23.22
CA ASP A 131 -5.41 -4.74 -22.73
C ASP A 131 -5.00 -4.58 -21.25
N LEU A 132 -4.89 -3.35 -20.74
CA LEU A 132 -4.54 -3.05 -19.34
C LEU A 132 -5.74 -3.02 -18.39
N LEU A 133 -6.96 -3.25 -18.89
CA LEU A 133 -8.18 -3.16 -18.08
C LEU A 133 -8.26 -4.27 -17.03
N ASP A 134 -7.86 -5.50 -17.37
CA ASP A 134 -7.94 -6.66 -16.47
C ASP A 134 -7.03 -6.49 -15.24
N GLU A 135 -5.81 -5.98 -15.43
CA GLU A 135 -4.91 -5.69 -14.30
C GLU A 135 -5.46 -4.58 -13.41
N ARG A 136 -6.12 -3.56 -13.99
CA ARG A 136 -6.77 -2.52 -13.20
C ARG A 136 -7.97 -3.06 -12.44
N GLU A 137 -8.74 -3.94 -13.06
CA GLU A 137 -9.87 -4.61 -12.42
C GLU A 137 -9.40 -5.47 -11.26
N PHE A 138 -8.32 -6.25 -11.44
CA PHE A 138 -7.70 -6.98 -10.35
C PHE A 138 -7.30 -6.07 -9.17
N VAL A 139 -6.67 -4.92 -9.45
CA VAL A 139 -6.32 -3.95 -8.40
C VAL A 139 -7.58 -3.47 -7.67
N TYR A 140 -8.69 -3.23 -8.39
CA TYR A 140 -9.95 -2.83 -7.76
C TYR A 140 -10.60 -3.95 -6.96
N VAL A 141 -10.65 -5.18 -7.48
CA VAL A 141 -11.15 -6.36 -6.76
C VAL A 141 -10.39 -6.51 -5.45
N THR A 142 -9.06 -6.44 -5.52
CA THR A 142 -8.18 -6.52 -4.34
C THR A 142 -8.44 -5.41 -3.32
N VAL A 143 -8.88 -4.23 -3.75
CA VAL A 143 -9.31 -3.14 -2.84
C VAL A 143 -10.63 -3.46 -2.15
N TYR A 144 -11.55 -4.12 -2.84
CA TYR A 144 -12.86 -4.48 -2.29
C TYR A 144 -12.85 -5.80 -1.51
N THR A 145 -11.80 -6.62 -1.66
CA THR A 145 -11.58 -7.78 -0.81
C THR A 145 -11.26 -7.35 0.61
N GLU A 146 -12.08 -7.79 1.56
CA GLU A 146 -11.84 -7.54 2.98
C GLU A 146 -10.56 -8.22 3.46
N CYS A 147 -9.73 -7.47 4.18
CA CYS A 147 -8.50 -7.99 4.76
C CYS A 147 -8.81 -8.64 6.12
N GLN A 148 -8.96 -9.96 6.11
CA GLN A 148 -9.25 -10.81 7.29
C GLN A 148 -8.03 -11.71 7.65
N PRO A 149 -6.91 -11.17 8.16
CA PRO A 149 -5.67 -11.92 8.42
C PRO A 149 -5.74 -12.95 9.55
N PHE A 150 -6.77 -12.90 10.41
CA PHE A 150 -6.92 -13.89 11.49
C PHE A 150 -7.82 -15.06 11.08
N GLU A 151 -8.63 -14.89 10.04
CA GLU A 151 -9.61 -15.85 9.55
C GLU A 151 -9.15 -16.50 8.22
N ASN A 152 -8.40 -15.76 7.39
CA ASN A 152 -7.95 -16.21 6.07
C ASN A 152 -6.46 -16.58 6.08
N ASN A 153 -6.13 -17.79 5.62
CA ASN A 153 -4.74 -18.30 5.63
C ASN A 153 -3.76 -17.45 4.80
N LEU A 154 -4.16 -17.00 3.61
CA LEU A 154 -3.34 -16.18 2.75
C LEU A 154 -3.07 -14.82 3.41
N HIS A 155 -4.12 -14.17 3.90
CA HIS A 155 -3.99 -12.87 4.58
C HIS A 155 -3.12 -12.98 5.85
N GLY A 156 -3.27 -14.07 6.61
CA GLY A 156 -2.44 -14.37 7.77
C GLY A 156 -0.96 -14.55 7.40
N LYS A 157 -0.66 -15.30 6.33
CA LYS A 157 0.71 -15.42 5.79
C LYS A 157 1.30 -14.07 5.40
N MET A 158 0.51 -13.23 4.74
CA MET A 158 0.93 -11.88 4.35
C MET A 158 1.24 -11.01 5.59
N LEU A 159 0.36 -11.01 6.59
CA LEU A 159 0.53 -10.24 7.82
C LEU A 159 1.75 -10.73 8.62
N TYR A 160 1.92 -12.05 8.76
CA TYR A 160 3.10 -12.65 9.37
C TYR A 160 4.39 -12.27 8.64
N THR A 161 4.35 -12.30 7.30
CA THR A 161 5.51 -11.97 6.46
C THR A 161 5.97 -10.55 6.71
N ILE A 162 5.07 -9.55 6.66
CA ILE A 162 5.49 -8.16 6.85
C ILE A 162 6.12 -7.95 8.24
N PHE A 163 5.56 -8.56 9.28
CA PHE A 163 6.11 -8.47 10.63
C PHE A 163 7.52 -9.08 10.69
N LYS A 164 7.68 -10.29 10.16
CA LYS A 164 8.97 -10.99 10.16
C LYS A 164 10.02 -10.26 9.34
N ARG A 165 9.65 -9.71 8.18
CA ARG A 165 10.55 -8.93 7.31
C ARG A 165 10.92 -7.58 7.92
N PHE A 166 10.05 -6.96 8.71
CA PHE A 166 10.34 -5.68 9.37
C PHE A 166 11.22 -5.87 10.61
N THR A 167 10.83 -6.81 11.48
CA THR A 167 11.43 -6.98 12.81
C THR A 167 12.58 -7.99 12.84
N GLY A 168 12.65 -8.90 11.86
CA GLY A 168 13.53 -10.07 11.90
C GLY A 168 13.06 -11.19 12.82
N SER A 169 11.91 -11.04 13.48
CA SER A 169 11.36 -12.00 14.45
C SER A 169 10.00 -12.54 13.99
N PRO A 170 9.64 -13.79 14.31
CA PRO A 170 8.33 -14.31 13.97
C PRO A 170 7.23 -13.56 14.73
N ALA A 171 6.07 -13.38 14.09
CA ALA A 171 4.89 -12.83 14.75
C ALA A 171 4.04 -13.95 15.37
N CYS A 172 3.35 -13.64 16.47
CA CYS A 172 2.19 -14.41 16.88
C CYS A 172 0.98 -13.90 16.10
N LEU A 173 0.31 -14.74 15.30
CA LEU A 173 -0.89 -14.33 14.54
C LEU A 173 -2.14 -14.28 15.41
N THR A 174 -2.08 -13.43 16.44
CA THR A 174 -3.19 -13.13 17.34
C THR A 174 -3.27 -11.62 17.52
N LYS A 175 -4.43 -11.10 17.93
CA LYS A 175 -4.57 -9.67 18.23
C LYS A 175 -3.72 -9.30 19.45
N GLY A 176 -3.00 -8.18 19.38
CA GLY A 176 -2.16 -7.72 20.48
C GLY A 176 -1.20 -6.57 20.11
N ASN A 177 -0.58 -5.98 21.12
CA ASN A 177 0.19 -4.73 21.00
C ASN A 177 1.43 -4.83 20.10
N HIS A 178 1.88 -6.04 19.76
CA HIS A 178 2.99 -6.23 18.83
C HIS A 178 2.66 -5.69 17.41
N TRP A 179 1.39 -5.58 17.03
CA TRP A 179 1.04 -4.92 15.78
C TRP A 179 1.29 -3.40 15.80
N GLU A 180 1.10 -2.77 16.96
CA GLU A 180 1.41 -1.35 17.16
C GLU A 180 2.91 -1.08 17.02
N LEU A 181 3.76 -2.03 17.43
CA LEU A 181 5.22 -1.95 17.24
C LEU A 181 5.60 -1.74 15.77
N ILE A 182 4.91 -2.39 14.84
CA ILE A 182 5.17 -2.22 13.41
C ILE A 182 4.36 -1.08 12.77
N GLY A 183 3.67 -0.29 13.59
CA GLY A 183 2.99 0.94 13.19
C GLY A 183 1.56 0.76 12.70
N PHE A 184 0.83 -0.27 13.15
CA PHE A 184 -0.63 -0.31 13.06
C PHE A 184 -1.28 0.57 14.15
N GLN A 185 -2.54 1.00 13.97
CA GLN A 185 -3.22 1.91 14.91
C GLN A 185 -3.62 1.26 16.24
N GLY A 186 -3.64 -0.06 16.31
CA GLY A 186 -4.02 -0.79 17.52
C GLY A 186 -3.68 -2.27 17.44
N PRO A 187 -4.19 -3.08 18.38
CA PRO A 187 -3.87 -4.50 18.47
C PRO A 187 -4.54 -5.36 17.38
N ASP A 188 -5.40 -4.76 16.54
CA ASP A 188 -6.13 -5.43 15.47
C ASP A 188 -5.90 -4.72 14.11
N PRO A 189 -4.94 -5.22 13.30
CA PRO A 189 -4.62 -4.68 11.98
C PRO A 189 -5.78 -4.68 10.98
N THR A 190 -6.82 -5.50 11.16
CA THR A 190 -7.98 -5.54 10.25
C THR A 190 -8.63 -4.15 10.11
N THR A 191 -8.59 -3.36 11.20
CA THR A 191 -9.25 -2.06 11.28
C THR A 191 -8.56 -0.98 10.44
N ASP A 192 -7.25 -1.10 10.25
CA ASP A 192 -6.44 -0.18 9.44
C ASP A 192 -6.67 -0.36 7.94
N PHE A 193 -7.03 -1.57 7.50
CA PHE A 193 -7.16 -1.90 6.08
C PHE A 193 -8.49 -1.47 5.43
N ARG A 194 -9.45 -0.92 6.19
CA ARG A 194 -10.81 -0.60 5.70
C ARG A 194 -10.84 0.28 4.44
N GLY A 195 -9.89 1.19 4.28
CA GLY A 195 -9.87 2.15 3.17
C GLY A 195 -9.34 1.61 1.83
N ALA A 196 -8.42 0.64 1.90
CA ALA A 196 -7.71 0.10 0.73
C ALA A 196 -7.80 -1.43 0.61
N GLY A 197 -8.53 -2.09 1.52
CA GLY A 197 -8.73 -3.54 1.56
C GLY A 197 -7.43 -4.32 1.60
N LEU A 198 -7.47 -5.52 1.02
CA LEU A 198 -6.32 -6.40 0.88
C LEU A 198 -5.17 -5.76 0.07
N LEU A 199 -5.43 -4.77 -0.79
CA LEU A 199 -4.39 -4.12 -1.60
C LEU A 199 -3.31 -3.48 -0.74
N ALA A 200 -3.68 -2.88 0.39
CA ALA A 200 -2.71 -2.27 1.30
C ALA A 200 -1.76 -3.32 1.91
N LEU A 201 -2.29 -4.47 2.32
CA LEU A 201 -1.46 -5.56 2.81
C LEU A 201 -0.58 -6.15 1.69
N LEU A 202 -1.12 -6.31 0.49
CA LEU A 202 -0.37 -6.76 -0.69
C LEU A 202 0.79 -5.82 -1.06
N CYS A 203 0.58 -4.50 -0.98
CA CYS A 203 1.64 -3.51 -1.18
C CYS A 203 2.74 -3.62 -0.13
N LEU A 204 2.39 -3.80 1.15
CA LEU A 204 3.36 -4.00 2.23
C LEU A 204 4.19 -5.27 2.01
N VAL A 205 3.57 -6.38 1.60
CA VAL A 205 4.28 -7.62 1.23
C VAL A 205 5.24 -7.35 0.09
N TYR A 206 4.79 -6.73 -1.01
CA TYR A 206 5.66 -6.38 -2.13
C TYR A 206 6.90 -5.59 -1.67
N PHE A 207 6.70 -4.56 -0.85
CA PHE A 207 7.80 -3.74 -0.34
C PHE A 207 8.79 -4.56 0.49
N ALA A 208 8.27 -5.46 1.34
CA ALA A 208 9.04 -6.29 2.25
C ALA A 208 9.81 -7.45 1.56
N THR A 209 9.32 -7.95 0.42
CA THR A 209 9.84 -9.18 -0.19
C THR A 209 10.47 -8.99 -1.57
N GLU A 210 9.89 -8.16 -2.43
CA GLU A 210 10.22 -8.15 -3.87
C GLU A 210 10.51 -6.75 -4.44
N SER A 211 10.33 -5.69 -3.66
CA SER A 211 10.68 -4.35 -4.12
C SER A 211 12.20 -4.16 -4.23
N PRO A 212 12.68 -3.17 -5.01
CA PRO A 212 14.09 -2.82 -5.07
C PRO A 212 14.71 -2.42 -3.71
N PHE A 213 13.87 -2.12 -2.72
CA PHE A 213 14.28 -1.74 -1.38
C PHE A 213 14.08 -2.85 -0.34
N CYS A 214 13.68 -4.08 -0.72
CA CYS A 214 13.32 -5.13 0.23
C CYS A 214 14.45 -5.45 1.25
N ASN A 215 15.71 -5.33 0.83
CA ASN A 215 16.87 -5.55 1.71
C ASN A 215 17.14 -4.39 2.68
N THR A 216 16.62 -3.18 2.41
CA THR A 216 16.78 -2.02 3.29
C THR A 216 15.61 -1.84 4.25
N VAL A 217 14.51 -2.59 4.06
CA VAL A 217 13.30 -2.54 4.89
C VAL A 217 13.58 -2.65 6.39
N PRO A 218 14.40 -3.59 6.90
CA PRO A 218 14.71 -3.64 8.34
C PRO A 218 15.38 -2.37 8.86
N SER A 219 16.22 -1.72 8.04
CA SER A 219 16.88 -0.47 8.40
C SER A 219 15.89 0.70 8.41
N LEU A 220 15.04 0.81 7.39
CA LEU A 220 13.99 1.82 7.33
C LEU A 220 12.98 1.66 8.48
N PHE A 221 12.66 0.41 8.85
CA PHE A 221 11.81 0.11 9.99
C PHE A 221 12.46 0.56 11.31
N ARG A 222 13.74 0.23 11.54
CA ARG A 222 14.46 0.71 12.74
C ARG A 222 14.45 2.24 12.85
N GLN A 223 14.66 2.94 11.74
CA GLN A 223 14.58 4.41 11.71
C GLN A 223 13.20 4.95 12.10
N SER A 224 12.13 4.19 11.82
CA SER A 224 10.77 4.57 12.22
C SER A 224 10.50 4.44 13.72
N LEU A 225 11.36 3.74 14.45
CA LEU A 225 11.29 3.53 15.90
C LEU A 225 12.12 4.55 16.69
N GLU A 226 12.83 5.47 16.02
CA GLU A 226 13.65 6.49 16.69
C GLU A 226 12.82 7.31 17.69
N PRO A 227 13.18 7.40 18.98
CA PRO A 227 12.28 7.92 20.02
C PRO A 227 11.65 9.28 19.71
N ILE A 228 12.45 10.21 19.17
CA ILE A 228 12.03 11.59 18.88
C ILE A 228 11.38 11.69 17.50
N HIS A 229 11.87 10.91 16.54
CA HIS A 229 11.50 10.99 15.12
C HIS A 229 10.70 9.78 14.67
N HIS A 230 9.97 9.12 15.58
CA HIS A 230 9.22 7.92 15.26
C HIS A 230 8.06 8.23 14.31
N PHE A 231 7.65 7.23 13.54
CA PHE A 231 6.45 7.28 12.73
C PHE A 231 5.84 5.89 12.56
N PRO A 232 4.51 5.78 12.40
CA PRO A 232 3.84 4.48 12.30
C PRO A 232 4.09 3.85 10.92
N PHE A 233 5.14 3.02 10.80
CA PHE A 233 5.66 2.49 9.54
C PHE A 233 4.59 1.85 8.65
N SER A 234 3.81 0.90 9.17
CA SER A 234 2.75 0.24 8.41
C SER A 234 1.63 1.19 8.00
N LEU A 235 1.17 2.08 8.90
CA LEU A 235 0.16 3.08 8.58
C LEU A 235 0.59 4.06 7.48
N ILE A 236 1.87 4.43 7.44
CA ILE A 236 2.43 5.21 6.32
C ILE A 236 2.29 4.45 5.01
N GLY A 237 2.67 3.16 4.99
CA GLY A 237 2.45 2.30 3.82
C GLY A 237 0.98 2.29 3.36
N ILE A 238 0.04 2.07 4.29
CA ILE A 238 -1.41 2.06 3.99
C ILE A 238 -1.88 3.41 3.40
N ASN A 239 -1.41 4.53 3.95
CA ASN A 239 -1.70 5.86 3.44
C ASN A 239 -1.15 6.08 2.02
N LEU A 240 0.05 5.56 1.72
CA LEU A 240 0.64 5.63 0.38
C LEU A 240 -0.11 4.78 -0.65
N THR A 241 -0.59 3.59 -0.26
CA THR A 241 -1.48 2.77 -1.11
C THR A 241 -2.75 3.55 -1.46
N THR A 242 -3.37 4.19 -0.47
CA THR A 242 -4.58 4.99 -0.65
C THR A 242 -4.33 6.18 -1.59
N LEU A 243 -3.22 6.88 -1.42
CA LEU A 243 -2.79 7.99 -2.28
C LEU A 243 -2.64 7.53 -3.74
N LEU A 244 -1.94 6.41 -3.99
CA LEU A 244 -1.77 5.88 -5.34
C LEU A 244 -3.08 5.43 -5.96
N LEU A 245 -3.94 4.77 -5.18
CA LEU A 245 -5.26 4.36 -5.62
C LEU A 245 -6.10 5.56 -6.08
N GLN A 246 -6.03 6.69 -5.36
CA GLN A 246 -6.69 7.93 -5.78
C GLN A 246 -6.12 8.46 -7.11
N LEU A 247 -4.80 8.47 -7.29
CA LEU A 247 -4.17 8.89 -8.54
C LEU A 247 -4.55 7.96 -9.71
N MET A 248 -4.65 6.66 -9.48
CA MET A 248 -5.12 5.67 -10.46
C MET A 248 -6.59 5.91 -10.83
N ARG A 249 -7.50 6.02 -9.85
CA ARG A 249 -8.94 6.26 -10.06
C ARG A 249 -9.20 7.55 -10.85
N GLN A 250 -8.40 8.58 -10.60
CA GLN A 250 -8.48 9.86 -11.31
C GLN A 250 -7.83 9.79 -12.71
N GLY A 251 -7.18 8.70 -13.09
CA GLY A 251 -6.53 8.52 -14.38
C GLY A 251 -5.23 9.30 -14.56
N HIS A 252 -4.61 9.79 -13.47
CA HIS A 252 -3.33 10.50 -13.53
C HIS A 252 -2.17 9.59 -13.94
N LEU A 253 -2.31 8.29 -13.68
CA LEU A 253 -1.26 7.29 -13.92
C LEU A 253 -1.40 6.56 -15.27
N ASN A 254 -2.53 6.70 -15.98
CA ASN A 254 -2.82 5.97 -17.23
C ASN A 254 -1.71 6.10 -18.28
N ARG A 255 -1.17 7.31 -18.47
CA ARG A 255 -0.07 7.53 -19.43
C ARG A 255 1.19 6.75 -19.06
N LEU A 256 1.44 6.59 -17.76
CA LEU A 256 2.58 5.82 -17.27
C LEU A 256 2.31 4.32 -17.43
N TYR A 257 1.12 3.84 -17.04
CA TYR A 257 0.71 2.45 -17.22
C TYR A 257 0.81 2.00 -18.67
N ASN A 258 0.27 2.77 -19.63
CA ASN A 258 0.40 2.48 -21.06
C ASN A 258 1.87 2.40 -21.50
N LYS A 259 2.76 3.26 -20.97
CA LYS A 259 4.18 3.23 -21.34
C LYS A 259 4.90 2.00 -20.76
N GLN A 260 4.51 1.56 -19.58
CA GLN A 260 5.12 0.41 -18.89
C GLN A 260 4.46 -0.92 -19.24
N HIS A 261 3.36 -0.90 -20.01
CA HIS A 261 2.59 -2.08 -20.40
C HIS A 261 2.13 -2.95 -19.22
N SER A 262 1.96 -2.36 -18.03
CA SER A 262 1.39 -3.02 -16.85
C SER A 262 0.84 -2.00 -15.87
N VAL A 263 -0.33 -2.30 -15.30
CA VAL A 263 -0.92 -1.51 -14.21
C VAL A 263 -0.34 -1.96 -12.88
N LEU A 264 -0.37 -3.26 -12.59
CA LEU A 264 0.00 -3.79 -11.27
C LEU A 264 1.49 -3.57 -10.99
N HIS A 265 2.37 -3.99 -11.89
CA HIS A 265 3.81 -3.84 -11.71
C HIS A 265 4.20 -2.37 -11.53
N THR A 266 3.65 -1.49 -12.37
CA THR A 266 3.88 -0.04 -12.25
C THR A 266 3.33 0.53 -10.94
N PHE A 267 2.16 0.08 -10.49
CA PHE A 267 1.58 0.50 -9.20
C PHE A 267 2.51 0.13 -8.04
N MET A 268 3.02 -1.11 -8.04
CA MET A 268 3.91 -1.63 -7.00
C MET A 268 5.26 -0.90 -6.98
N LEU A 269 5.86 -0.61 -8.15
CA LEU A 269 7.09 0.20 -8.23
C LEU A 269 6.88 1.65 -7.79
N LEU A 270 5.73 2.25 -8.14
CA LEU A 270 5.40 3.59 -7.64
C LEU A 270 5.24 3.58 -6.13
N TYR A 271 4.62 2.53 -5.57
CA TYR A 271 4.44 2.36 -4.13
C TYR A 271 5.79 2.28 -3.41
N SER A 272 6.70 1.42 -3.87
CA SER A 272 8.04 1.28 -3.27
C SER A 272 8.84 2.58 -3.36
N GLY A 273 8.81 3.25 -4.52
CA GLY A 273 9.49 4.54 -4.70
C GLY A 273 8.93 5.63 -3.78
N LEU A 274 7.62 5.70 -3.62
CA LEU A 274 6.97 6.63 -2.69
C LEU A 274 7.33 6.34 -1.24
N PHE A 275 7.30 5.07 -0.83
CA PHE A 275 7.58 4.67 0.54
C PHE A 275 9.04 4.93 0.91
N TYR A 276 9.98 4.52 0.05
CA TYR A 276 11.39 4.85 0.24
C TYR A 276 11.63 6.37 0.32
N THR A 277 11.01 7.14 -0.58
CA THR A 277 11.14 8.61 -0.56
C THR A 277 10.57 9.22 0.72
N PHE A 278 9.45 8.70 1.23
CA PHE A 278 8.89 9.13 2.52
C PHE A 278 9.92 8.92 3.62
N CYS A 279 10.42 7.69 3.79
CA CYS A 279 11.34 7.34 4.87
C CYS A 279 12.65 8.16 4.78
N LYS A 280 13.22 8.27 3.57
CA LYS A 280 14.44 9.04 3.34
C LYS A 280 14.26 10.50 3.75
N ARG A 281 13.19 11.15 3.25
CA ARG A 281 12.90 12.55 3.58
C ARG A 281 12.60 12.74 5.07
N TRP A 282 11.92 11.77 5.70
CA TRP A 282 11.61 11.80 7.12
C TRP A 282 12.86 11.94 7.97
N VAL A 283 13.86 11.11 7.67
CA VAL A 283 15.16 11.11 8.37
C VAL A 283 15.97 12.36 8.05
N GLU A 284 16.11 12.71 6.77
CA GLU A 284 16.90 13.87 6.33
C GLU A 284 16.38 15.19 6.91
N GLU A 285 15.06 15.35 7.01
CA GLU A 285 14.43 16.57 7.54
C GLU A 285 14.12 16.50 9.05
N LYS A 286 14.55 15.44 9.75
CA LYS A 286 14.31 15.22 11.19
C LYS A 286 12.84 15.46 11.58
N CYS A 287 11.94 14.84 10.83
CA CYS A 287 10.50 15.05 10.97
C CYS A 287 9.94 14.50 12.29
N THR A 288 8.78 15.02 12.66
CA THR A 288 7.93 14.47 13.72
C THR A 288 6.57 14.12 13.12
N VAL A 289 5.77 13.31 13.84
CA VAL A 289 4.42 12.84 13.44
C VAL A 289 3.51 13.97 12.91
N LEU A 290 3.71 15.21 13.38
CA LEU A 290 2.96 16.39 12.93
C LEU A 290 3.17 16.72 11.43
N ARG A 291 4.32 16.35 10.86
CA ARG A 291 4.67 16.61 9.45
C ARG A 291 4.20 15.51 8.49
N THR A 292 3.63 14.42 8.98
CA THR A 292 3.18 13.29 8.14
C THR A 292 2.27 13.75 7.00
N GLN A 293 1.25 14.56 7.29
CA GLN A 293 0.31 15.03 6.27
C GLN A 293 0.93 16.03 5.28
N GLU A 294 1.96 16.77 5.69
CA GLU A 294 2.70 17.66 4.80
C GLU A 294 3.48 16.84 3.76
N ILE A 295 4.21 15.82 4.21
CA ILE A 295 5.02 14.94 3.34
C ILE A 295 4.12 14.14 2.40
N LEU A 296 3.03 13.55 2.89
CA LEU A 296 2.08 12.80 2.05
C LEU A 296 1.50 13.69 0.93
N ARG A 297 1.09 14.93 1.25
CA ARG A 297 0.59 15.90 0.25
C ARG A 297 1.68 16.28 -0.76
N TRP A 298 2.93 16.44 -0.29
CA TRP A 298 4.05 16.71 -1.19
C TRP A 298 4.30 15.55 -2.14
N LEU A 299 4.33 14.31 -1.63
CA LEU A 299 4.48 13.09 -2.42
C LEU A 299 3.37 12.94 -3.45
N GLU A 300 2.11 13.18 -3.06
CA GLU A 300 0.96 13.15 -3.98
C GLU A 300 1.13 14.16 -5.11
N LYS A 301 1.45 15.42 -4.78
CA LYS A 301 1.65 16.50 -5.76
C LYS A 301 2.81 16.18 -6.70
N ARG A 302 3.89 15.60 -6.18
CA ARG A 302 5.06 15.17 -6.95
C ARG A 302 4.69 14.03 -7.89
N CYS A 303 4.05 12.97 -7.39
CA CYS A 303 3.66 11.80 -8.15
C CYS A 303 2.65 12.14 -9.24
N ARG A 304 1.67 13.00 -8.94
CA ARG A 304 0.73 13.53 -9.94
C ARG A 304 1.44 14.25 -11.09
N ARG A 305 2.52 14.99 -10.82
CA ARG A 305 3.24 15.79 -11.83
C ARG A 305 4.25 14.97 -12.62
N ASN A 306 5.03 14.13 -11.94
CA ASN A 306 6.06 13.31 -12.55
C ASN A 306 6.19 11.95 -11.85
N PRO A 307 5.28 10.99 -12.13
CA PRO A 307 5.32 9.70 -11.48
C PRO A 307 6.55 8.87 -11.89
N ARG A 308 7.14 9.13 -13.07
CA ARG A 308 8.35 8.45 -13.53
C ARG A 308 9.56 8.65 -12.63
N TRP A 309 9.63 9.80 -11.95
CA TRP A 309 10.71 10.08 -11.01
C TRP A 309 10.81 9.00 -9.93
N PHE A 310 9.67 8.49 -9.44
CA PHE A 310 9.66 7.41 -8.46
C PHE A 310 10.12 6.08 -9.04
N LEU A 311 9.92 5.82 -10.33
CA LEU A 311 10.46 4.62 -11.00
C LEU A 311 11.99 4.70 -11.21
N GLU A 312 12.55 5.91 -11.32
CA GLU A 312 13.99 6.10 -11.50
C GLU A 312 14.76 5.86 -10.20
N ILE A 313 14.15 6.09 -9.04
CA ILE A 313 14.76 5.82 -7.70
C ILE A 313 14.85 4.32 -7.42
N ASN A 314 14.01 3.52 -8.10
CA ASN A 314 13.98 2.07 -7.99
C ASN A 314 15.11 1.37 -8.77
N ARG A 315 15.96 2.12 -9.49
CA ARG A 315 17.11 1.60 -10.25
C ARG A 315 18.37 1.66 -9.43
#